data_AF-A0A5E4QHR0-F1
#
_entry.id   AF-A0A5E4QHR0-F1
#
_cell.length_a   1.000
_cell.length_b   1.000
_cell.length_c   1.000
_cell.angle_alpha   90.00
_cell.angle_beta   90.00
_cell.angle_gamma   90.00
#
_symmetry.space_group_name_H-M   'P 1'
#
loop_
_entity.id
_entity.type
_entity.pdbx_description
1 polymer ?
#
loop_
_entity_poly.entity_id
_entity_poly.type
_entity_poly.pdbx_seq_one_letter_code
_entity_poly.pdbx_strand_id
1 'polypeptide(L)'
;MGVRDSKLSFISYEDATKRLSDSELRRIREAFKRCAGANGIALSFEAFVHDVLSDGVPHEVAEWLYQACGGTKRGITFRDLLCGVVVLTKGNIEEKIKFLWTLYVNNQSDNGIYMYKRDFARVLHLENISLSAAKALKSGEILTSLFGSGDKVTFEQFRSWLLIHKDATVLSKWLLYNRESHPYDLETPTFYQSLAGVTHLEERDIVELERWFWRLRAASASGEVDAAGVRGLLGPAMPPAALPGLFLAFDDNRDAHLDFKELCCGLSAAARGPRTERLKFCFKVFDVDRDGVLNNAELAAMVEILCCVANEARGCQGSRCSTPCDDHLEGSFDPHDTLQHLKDELATPRQERKPLFQLGRSGDTEMIILSQDGNADVRQAGDVVEKVLAREDFLIWSTEGGAVLLAPFLELLFQLAHVSLGLRPACRHQERDIVLGWVRRETSRGLAVGQFWYLVSAEWWSAWLQYTAAP
;
A
#
# COMPACT_ATOMS: atom_id res chain seq x y z
N MET A 1 -13.30 -13.12 -46.31
CA MET A 1 -12.89 -11.81 -45.74
C MET A 1 -11.94 -12.10 -44.60
N GLY A 2 -10.67 -11.77 -44.77
CA GLY A 2 -9.56 -12.30 -43.97
C GLY A 2 -9.47 -11.67 -42.58
N VAL A 3 -9.45 -12.54 -41.57
CA VAL A 3 -9.03 -12.22 -40.20
C VAL A 3 -7.57 -11.79 -40.28
N ARG A 4 -7.27 -10.52 -40.00
CA ARG A 4 -5.89 -10.06 -39.80
C ARG A 4 -5.45 -10.55 -38.42
N ASP A 5 -5.01 -11.80 -38.36
CA ASP A 5 -4.16 -12.28 -37.28
C ASP A 5 -2.79 -11.62 -37.46
N SER A 6 -2.64 -10.41 -36.93
CA SER A 6 -1.34 -9.72 -36.84
C SER A 6 -0.44 -10.50 -35.89
N LYS A 7 0.19 -11.57 -36.36
CA LYS A 7 1.24 -12.27 -35.61
C LYS A 7 2.27 -11.24 -35.20
N LEU A 8 2.49 -11.09 -33.89
CA LEU A 8 3.62 -10.34 -33.35
C LEU A 8 4.89 -10.85 -34.03
N SER A 9 5.63 -9.95 -34.68
CA SER A 9 6.72 -10.30 -35.59
C SER A 9 8.07 -10.51 -34.88
N PHE A 10 8.13 -10.18 -33.58
CA PHE A 10 9.38 -10.16 -32.82
C PHE A 10 9.65 -11.46 -32.05
N ILE A 11 8.67 -12.12 -31.42
CA ILE A 11 8.87 -13.42 -30.74
C ILE A 11 7.62 -14.31 -30.84
N SER A 12 7.83 -15.62 -30.93
CA SER A 12 6.74 -16.60 -30.83
C SER A 12 6.36 -16.84 -29.36
N TYR A 13 5.09 -17.16 -29.10
CA TYR A 13 4.65 -17.51 -27.74
C TYR A 13 5.41 -18.70 -27.17
N GLU A 14 5.71 -19.70 -28.00
CA GLU A 14 6.45 -20.89 -27.57
C GLU A 14 7.85 -20.52 -27.10
N ASP A 15 8.56 -19.67 -27.86
CA ASP A 15 9.89 -19.22 -27.49
C ASP A 15 9.86 -18.28 -26.28
N ALA A 16 8.82 -17.46 -26.15
CA ALA A 16 8.62 -16.63 -24.97
C ALA A 16 8.43 -17.48 -23.70
N THR A 17 7.60 -18.55 -23.77
CA THR A 17 7.37 -19.44 -22.63
C THR A 17 8.61 -20.21 -22.21
N LYS A 18 9.47 -20.62 -23.15
CA LYS A 18 10.72 -21.34 -22.84
C LYS A 18 11.74 -20.52 -22.03
N ARG A 19 11.62 -19.17 -22.04
CA ARG A 19 12.51 -18.27 -21.30
C ARG A 19 12.04 -17.93 -19.89
N LEU A 20 10.89 -18.46 -19.51
CA LEU A 20 10.30 -18.30 -18.20
C LEU A 20 10.32 -19.64 -17.48
N SER A 21 10.66 -19.60 -16.20
CA SER A 21 10.41 -20.72 -15.30
C SER A 21 8.91 -20.94 -15.12
N ASP A 22 8.51 -22.16 -14.73
CA ASP A 22 7.11 -22.49 -14.47
C ASP A 22 6.48 -21.57 -13.41
N SER A 23 7.27 -21.13 -12.43
CA SER A 23 6.81 -20.24 -11.36
C SER A 23 6.59 -18.80 -11.86
N GLU A 24 7.45 -18.27 -12.74
CA GLU A 24 7.24 -16.98 -13.38
C GLU A 24 6.01 -17.01 -14.29
N LEU A 25 5.89 -18.04 -15.12
CA LEU A 25 4.76 -18.17 -16.04
C LEU A 25 3.42 -18.26 -15.30
N ARG A 26 3.36 -19.01 -14.19
CA ARG A 26 2.18 -19.08 -13.33
C ARG A 26 1.84 -17.73 -12.73
N ARG A 27 2.82 -17.02 -12.16
CA ARG A 27 2.63 -15.69 -11.58
C ARG A 27 2.10 -14.68 -12.59
N ILE A 28 2.71 -14.59 -13.78
CA ILE A 28 2.27 -13.66 -14.83
C ILE A 28 0.86 -14.02 -15.32
N ARG A 29 0.53 -15.31 -15.43
CA ARG A 29 -0.82 -15.77 -15.83
C ARG A 29 -1.88 -15.43 -14.79
N GLU A 30 -1.58 -15.60 -13.52
CA GLU A 30 -2.50 -15.24 -12.44
C GLU A 30 -2.69 -13.73 -12.37
N ALA A 31 -1.62 -12.94 -12.47
CA ALA A 31 -1.69 -11.49 -12.53
C ALA A 31 -2.55 -11.02 -13.72
N PHE A 32 -2.32 -11.58 -14.92
CA PHE A 32 -3.15 -11.26 -16.09
C PHE A 32 -4.63 -11.54 -15.84
N LYS A 33 -4.98 -12.69 -15.24
CA LYS A 33 -6.38 -13.02 -14.93
C LYS A 33 -7.03 -12.05 -13.95
N ARG A 34 -6.26 -11.51 -13.00
CA ARG A 34 -6.77 -10.51 -12.03
C ARG A 34 -7.03 -9.17 -12.70
N CYS A 35 -6.12 -8.75 -13.58
CA CYS A 35 -6.24 -7.46 -14.28
C CYS A 35 -7.23 -7.51 -15.46
N ALA A 36 -7.43 -8.68 -16.08
CA ALA A 36 -8.25 -8.84 -17.28
C ALA A 36 -9.78 -8.90 -17.03
N GLY A 37 -10.33 -7.99 -16.21
CA GLY A 37 -11.77 -7.78 -16.02
C GLY A 37 -12.64 -9.02 -15.75
N ALA A 38 -13.96 -8.89 -15.83
CA ALA A 38 -14.91 -9.97 -15.47
C ALA A 38 -14.81 -11.22 -16.36
N ASN A 39 -14.35 -11.06 -17.62
CA ASN A 39 -14.27 -12.16 -18.57
C ASN A 39 -12.91 -12.87 -18.57
N GLY A 40 -11.84 -12.28 -18.01
CA GLY A 40 -10.50 -12.89 -17.92
C GLY A 40 -9.81 -13.20 -19.26
N ILE A 41 -10.37 -12.73 -20.38
CA ILE A 41 -9.93 -13.09 -21.75
C ILE A 41 -8.93 -12.08 -22.32
N ALA A 42 -9.13 -10.79 -22.04
CA ALA A 42 -8.33 -9.71 -22.60
C ALA A 42 -8.19 -8.56 -21.60
N LEU A 43 -6.99 -7.96 -21.57
CA LEU A 43 -6.67 -6.81 -20.73
C LEU A 43 -6.99 -5.51 -21.49
N SER A 44 -7.73 -4.61 -20.85
CA SER A 44 -8.08 -3.31 -21.45
C SER A 44 -6.85 -2.42 -21.57
N PHE A 45 -6.94 -1.34 -22.35
CA PHE A 45 -5.86 -0.36 -22.43
C PHE A 45 -5.63 0.33 -21.07
N GLU A 46 -6.70 0.75 -20.40
CA GLU A 46 -6.63 1.37 -19.07
C GLU A 46 -5.92 0.46 -18.05
N ALA A 47 -6.30 -0.82 -17.99
CA ALA A 47 -5.66 -1.80 -17.11
C ALA A 47 -4.20 -2.07 -17.53
N PHE A 48 -3.86 -2.01 -18.82
CA PHE A 48 -2.47 -2.12 -19.25
C PHE A 48 -1.61 -0.93 -18.78
N VAL A 49 -2.12 0.29 -18.86
CA VAL A 49 -1.40 1.48 -18.37
C VAL A 49 -1.19 1.38 -16.86
N HIS A 50 -2.25 1.11 -16.11
CA HIS A 50 -2.22 1.10 -14.65
C HIS A 50 -1.47 -0.12 -14.08
N ASP A 51 -1.79 -1.34 -14.56
CA ASP A 51 -1.31 -2.57 -13.93
C ASP A 51 -0.01 -3.12 -14.55
N VAL A 52 0.36 -2.71 -15.76
CA VAL A 52 1.59 -3.18 -16.44
C VAL A 52 2.68 -2.12 -16.52
N LEU A 53 2.34 -0.89 -16.91
CA LEU A 53 3.34 0.17 -17.11
C LEU A 53 3.62 1.01 -15.87
N SER A 54 2.69 1.02 -14.90
CA SER A 54 2.72 1.87 -13.68
C SER A 54 2.79 3.38 -13.97
N ASP A 55 2.72 4.21 -12.92
CA ASP A 55 2.74 5.66 -13.06
C ASP A 55 4.08 6.17 -13.63
N GLY A 56 4.01 6.98 -14.69
CA GLY A 56 5.18 7.70 -15.23
C GLY A 56 5.43 7.52 -16.73
N VAL A 57 4.70 6.64 -17.42
CA VAL A 57 4.78 6.53 -18.89
C VAL A 57 3.79 7.51 -19.54
N PRO A 58 4.23 8.40 -20.44
CA PRO A 58 3.31 9.29 -21.17
C PRO A 58 2.24 8.50 -21.93
N HIS A 59 1.00 9.00 -21.93
CA HIS A 59 -0.16 8.30 -22.51
C HIS A 59 0.06 7.86 -23.97
N GLU A 60 0.68 8.72 -24.78
CA GLU A 60 0.99 8.41 -26.17
C GLU A 60 1.99 7.25 -26.30
N VAL A 61 3.02 7.20 -25.45
CA VAL A 61 4.00 6.12 -25.42
C VAL A 61 3.36 4.82 -24.91
N ALA A 62 2.46 4.92 -23.94
CA ALA A 62 1.72 3.79 -23.42
C ALA A 62 0.81 3.17 -24.49
N GLU A 63 0.16 3.99 -25.32
CA GLU A 63 -0.63 3.53 -26.47
C GLU A 63 0.24 2.77 -27.48
N TRP A 64 1.44 3.28 -27.78
CA TRP A 64 2.35 2.60 -28.70
C TRP A 64 2.84 1.26 -28.17
N LEU A 65 3.18 1.20 -26.87
CA LEU A 65 3.55 -0.05 -26.20
C LEU A 65 2.39 -1.05 -26.21
N TYR A 66 1.17 -0.57 -25.94
CA TYR A 66 -0.03 -1.40 -25.96
C TYR A 66 -0.26 -2.02 -27.35
N GLN A 67 -0.21 -1.21 -28.40
CA GLN A 67 -0.39 -1.67 -29.78
C GLN A 67 0.77 -2.57 -30.23
N ALA A 68 2.01 -2.26 -29.85
CA ALA A 68 3.20 -3.06 -30.19
C ALA A 68 3.14 -4.44 -29.54
N CYS A 69 2.59 -4.54 -28.33
CA CYS A 69 2.34 -5.82 -27.67
C CYS A 69 1.11 -6.56 -28.25
N GLY A 70 0.39 -6.02 -29.24
CA GLY A 70 -0.77 -6.66 -29.87
C GLY A 70 -2.12 -6.22 -29.30
N GLY A 71 -2.15 -5.15 -28.52
CA GLY A 71 -3.37 -4.55 -28.00
C GLY A 71 -4.27 -4.00 -29.12
N THR A 72 -5.57 -4.23 -28.96
CA THR A 72 -6.61 -3.73 -29.88
C THR A 72 -7.70 -3.03 -29.09
N LYS A 73 -8.68 -2.42 -29.77
CA LYS A 73 -9.90 -1.89 -29.11
C LYS A 73 -10.66 -2.94 -28.28
N ARG A 74 -10.44 -4.24 -28.54
CA ARG A 74 -11.06 -5.35 -27.81
C ARG A 74 -10.23 -5.84 -26.61
N GLY A 75 -9.06 -5.26 -26.36
CA GLY A 75 -8.12 -5.73 -25.36
C GLY A 75 -6.87 -6.36 -25.97
N ILE A 76 -5.89 -6.66 -25.11
CA ILE A 76 -4.69 -7.46 -25.41
C ILE A 76 -4.84 -8.86 -24.80
N THR A 77 -4.50 -9.90 -25.55
CA THR A 77 -4.59 -11.29 -25.04
C THR A 77 -3.39 -11.65 -24.18
N PHE A 78 -3.52 -12.66 -23.31
CA PHE A 78 -2.40 -13.16 -22.51
C PHE A 78 -1.19 -13.57 -23.37
N ARG A 79 -1.47 -14.19 -24.53
CA ARG A 79 -0.43 -14.66 -25.46
C ARG A 79 0.41 -13.49 -25.95
N ASP A 80 -0.25 -12.42 -26.37
CA ASP A 80 0.38 -11.26 -26.98
C ASP A 80 1.11 -10.40 -25.94
N LEU A 81 0.48 -10.20 -24.77
CA LEU A 81 1.11 -9.50 -23.64
C LEU A 81 2.38 -10.24 -23.17
N LEU A 82 2.32 -11.57 -23.02
CA LEU A 82 3.46 -12.35 -22.57
C LEU A 82 4.65 -12.20 -23.52
N CYS A 83 4.41 -12.24 -24.83
CA CYS A 83 5.44 -12.00 -25.84
C CYS A 83 6.09 -10.62 -25.66
N GLY A 84 5.27 -9.57 -25.49
CA GLY A 84 5.77 -8.20 -25.24
C GLY A 84 6.64 -8.11 -24.00
N VAL A 85 6.12 -8.57 -22.85
CA VAL A 85 6.84 -8.55 -21.56
C VAL A 85 8.16 -9.31 -21.65
N VAL A 86 8.17 -10.50 -22.25
CA VAL A 86 9.39 -11.32 -22.37
C VAL A 86 10.44 -10.65 -23.25
N VAL A 87 10.06 -9.96 -24.33
CA VAL A 87 11.05 -9.23 -25.14
C VAL A 87 11.64 -8.03 -24.39
N LEU A 88 10.82 -7.32 -23.62
CA LEU A 88 11.28 -6.18 -22.82
C LEU A 88 12.28 -6.62 -21.74
N THR A 89 12.04 -7.76 -21.08
CA THR A 89 12.85 -8.20 -19.93
C THR A 89 13.96 -9.20 -20.29
N LYS A 90 13.68 -10.15 -21.19
CA LYS A 90 14.56 -11.29 -21.54
C LYS A 90 14.71 -11.48 -23.06
N GLY A 91 14.43 -10.45 -23.84
CA GLY A 91 14.60 -10.45 -25.30
C GLY A 91 16.06 -10.34 -25.70
N ASN A 92 16.45 -11.03 -26.76
CA ASN A 92 17.75 -10.79 -27.37
C ASN A 92 17.74 -9.46 -28.14
N ILE A 93 18.94 -8.98 -28.53
CA ILE A 93 19.06 -7.70 -29.23
C ILE A 93 18.23 -7.64 -30.51
N GLU A 94 18.13 -8.75 -31.24
CA GLU A 94 17.39 -8.80 -32.51
C GLU A 94 15.88 -8.63 -32.31
N GLU A 95 15.33 -9.30 -31.30
CA GLU A 95 13.92 -9.19 -30.94
C GLU A 95 13.58 -7.81 -30.41
N LYS A 96 14.48 -7.21 -29.62
CA LYS A 96 14.35 -5.84 -29.15
C LYS A 96 14.35 -4.84 -30.31
N ILE A 97 15.20 -5.03 -31.33
CA ILE A 97 15.20 -4.21 -32.55
C ILE A 97 13.88 -4.37 -33.32
N LYS A 98 13.37 -5.60 -33.46
CA LYS A 98 12.06 -5.87 -34.10
C LYS A 98 10.89 -5.26 -33.31
N PHE A 99 10.98 -5.26 -31.99
CA PHE A 99 10.00 -4.61 -31.13
C PHE A 99 10.00 -3.09 -31.32
N LEU A 100 11.17 -2.46 -31.34
CA LEU A 100 11.30 -1.01 -31.65
C LEU A 100 10.79 -0.67 -33.06
N TRP A 101 11.10 -1.51 -34.06
CA TRP A 101 10.54 -1.36 -35.39
C TRP A 101 9.00 -1.39 -35.36
N THR A 102 8.43 -2.38 -34.67
CA THR A 102 6.98 -2.50 -34.51
C THR A 102 6.39 -1.26 -33.85
N LEU A 103 7.04 -0.74 -32.80
CA LEU A 103 6.61 0.46 -32.08
C LEU A 103 6.63 1.71 -32.97
N TYR A 104 7.67 1.89 -33.78
CA TYR A 104 7.80 3.05 -34.68
C TYR A 104 6.94 2.98 -35.94
N VAL A 105 6.61 1.77 -36.39
CA VAL A 105 5.88 1.56 -37.64
C VAL A 105 4.39 1.32 -37.43
N ASN A 106 3.94 0.85 -36.26
CA ASN A 106 2.51 0.57 -35.97
C ASN A 106 1.58 1.77 -36.19
N ASN A 107 2.12 2.99 -36.15
CA ASN A 107 1.36 4.23 -36.37
C ASN A 107 1.08 4.56 -37.86
N GLN A 108 1.29 3.62 -38.78
CA GLN A 108 1.17 3.86 -40.22
C GLN A 108 0.05 3.03 -40.87
N SER A 109 -0.69 3.67 -41.79
CA SER A 109 -1.81 3.09 -42.54
C SER A 109 -1.41 2.03 -43.59
N ASP A 110 -0.12 1.89 -43.90
CA ASP A 110 0.41 0.97 -44.93
C ASP A 110 1.26 -0.15 -44.31
N ASN A 111 0.71 -1.36 -44.23
CA ASN A 111 1.31 -2.72 -44.09
C ASN A 111 2.64 -2.94 -43.32
N GLY A 112 3.18 -1.97 -42.59
CA GLY A 112 4.36 -2.05 -41.74
C GLY A 112 5.70 -2.33 -42.45
N ILE A 113 5.78 -2.11 -43.76
CA ILE A 113 6.95 -2.51 -44.58
C ILE A 113 8.08 -1.47 -44.53
N TYR A 114 7.71 -0.19 -44.46
CA TYR A 114 8.64 0.93 -44.48
C TYR A 114 8.40 1.83 -43.29
N MET A 115 9.46 2.50 -42.83
CA MET A 115 9.36 3.60 -41.89
C MET A 115 9.59 4.90 -42.65
N TYR A 116 8.65 5.85 -42.56
CA TYR A 116 8.77 7.14 -43.25
C TYR A 116 9.44 8.20 -42.38
N LYS A 117 10.29 9.03 -43.00
CA LYS A 117 11.10 10.06 -42.34
C LYS A 117 10.26 11.05 -41.54
N ARG A 118 9.14 11.49 -42.13
CA ARG A 118 8.20 12.43 -41.49
C ARG A 118 7.58 11.85 -40.22
N ASP A 119 7.24 10.56 -40.23
CA ASP A 119 6.53 9.92 -39.13
C ASP A 119 7.51 9.60 -38.00
N PHE A 120 8.69 9.11 -38.34
CA PHE A 120 9.77 8.93 -37.37
C PHE A 120 10.21 10.25 -36.73
N ALA A 121 10.24 11.36 -37.49
CA ALA A 121 10.52 12.69 -36.94
C ALA A 121 9.47 13.14 -35.91
N ARG A 122 8.19 12.83 -36.12
CA ARG A 122 7.12 13.09 -35.14
C ARG A 122 7.35 12.28 -33.87
N VAL A 123 7.69 10.99 -33.99
CA VAL A 123 7.97 10.14 -32.82
C VAL A 123 9.18 10.67 -32.03
N LEU A 124 10.28 11.04 -32.71
CA LEU A 124 11.44 11.64 -32.04
C LEU A 124 11.09 12.94 -31.30
N HIS A 125 10.19 13.75 -31.86
CA HIS A 125 9.72 14.95 -31.18
C HIS A 125 8.98 14.60 -29.89
N LEU A 126 8.02 13.67 -29.97
CA LEU A 126 7.22 13.21 -28.82
C LEU A 126 8.08 12.58 -27.72
N GLU A 127 9.06 11.75 -28.08
CA GLU A 127 10.02 11.19 -27.12
C GLU A 127 10.83 12.28 -26.37
N ASN A 128 11.09 13.42 -27.03
CA ASN A 128 11.84 14.53 -26.45
C ASN A 128 10.99 15.51 -25.63
N ILE A 129 9.65 15.50 -25.75
CA ILE A 129 8.78 16.40 -24.95
C ILE A 129 8.96 16.14 -23.44
N SER A 130 9.26 14.90 -23.06
CA SER A 130 9.48 14.52 -21.67
C SER A 130 10.90 14.81 -21.15
N LEU A 131 11.80 15.38 -21.96
CA LEU A 131 13.19 15.66 -21.59
C LEU A 131 13.46 17.17 -21.45
N SER A 132 14.30 17.53 -20.47
CA SER A 132 14.84 18.90 -20.33
C SER A 132 15.54 19.34 -21.62
N ALA A 133 15.38 20.61 -22.04
CA ALA A 133 15.95 21.16 -23.28
C ALA A 133 17.46 20.93 -23.46
N ALA A 134 18.22 20.73 -22.37
CA ALA A 134 19.66 20.43 -22.41
C ALA A 134 19.98 18.96 -22.79
N LYS A 135 19.00 18.05 -22.74
CA LYS A 135 19.14 16.61 -23.04
C LYS A 135 18.41 16.19 -24.32
N ALA A 136 17.79 17.13 -25.04
CA ALA A 136 17.11 16.82 -26.29
C ALA A 136 18.09 16.22 -27.29
N LEU A 137 17.85 14.98 -27.70
CA LEU A 137 18.65 14.29 -28.72
C LEU A 137 18.56 15.09 -30.02
N LYS A 138 19.69 15.24 -30.71
CA LYS A 138 19.80 16.00 -31.97
C LYS A 138 19.02 15.29 -33.09
N SER A 139 17.71 15.50 -33.10
CA SER A 139 16.76 14.83 -33.98
C SER A 139 17.12 14.98 -35.47
N GLY A 140 17.72 16.12 -35.85
CA GLY A 140 18.22 16.34 -37.21
C GLY A 140 19.39 15.43 -37.61
N GLU A 141 20.33 15.16 -36.70
CA GLU A 141 21.48 14.26 -36.96
C GLU A 141 21.00 12.80 -37.05
N ILE A 142 20.06 12.40 -36.18
CA ILE A 142 19.44 11.06 -36.20
C ILE A 142 18.73 10.83 -37.54
N LEU A 143 17.86 11.76 -37.95
CA LEU A 143 17.13 11.66 -39.21
C LEU A 143 18.06 11.62 -40.43
N THR A 144 19.14 12.40 -40.40
CA THR A 144 20.13 12.43 -41.48
C THR A 144 20.94 11.14 -41.54
N SER A 145 21.33 10.59 -40.39
CA SER A 145 22.12 9.34 -40.32
C SER A 145 21.33 8.10 -40.75
N LEU A 146 20.03 8.04 -40.42
CA LEU A 146 19.19 6.87 -40.75
C LEU A 146 18.62 6.95 -42.17
N PHE A 147 18.12 8.10 -42.59
CA PHE A 147 17.42 8.25 -43.88
C PHE A 147 18.31 8.77 -45.00
N GLY A 148 19.40 9.48 -44.68
CA GLY A 148 20.18 10.22 -45.67
C GLY A 148 19.30 11.19 -46.47
N SER A 149 19.38 11.07 -47.80
CA SER A 149 18.55 11.81 -48.76
C SER A 149 17.20 11.15 -49.07
N GLY A 150 16.92 9.95 -48.54
CA GLY A 150 15.68 9.23 -48.76
C GLY A 150 14.56 9.65 -47.80
N ASP A 151 13.32 9.30 -48.15
CA ASP A 151 12.12 9.58 -47.33
C ASP A 151 11.60 8.35 -46.58
N LYS A 152 12.15 7.16 -46.85
CA LYS A 152 11.74 5.91 -46.22
C LYS A 152 12.91 4.94 -46.03
N VAL A 153 12.82 4.10 -45.01
CA VAL A 153 13.80 3.04 -44.71
C VAL A 153 13.10 1.70 -44.50
N THR A 154 13.82 0.61 -44.79
CA THR A 154 13.39 -0.79 -44.55
C THR A 154 13.85 -1.27 -43.18
N PHE A 155 13.29 -2.40 -42.71
CA PHE A 155 13.72 -3.03 -41.47
C PHE A 155 15.22 -3.33 -41.44
N GLU A 156 15.80 -3.88 -42.53
CA GLU A 156 17.22 -4.22 -42.59
C GLU A 156 18.14 -3.00 -42.48
N GLN A 157 17.73 -1.87 -43.08
CA GLN A 157 18.45 -0.60 -42.96
C GLN A 157 18.36 -0.06 -41.53
N PHE A 158 17.16 -0.06 -40.94
CA PHE A 158 16.96 0.37 -39.56
C PHE A 158 17.73 -0.50 -38.56
N ARG A 159 17.69 -1.83 -38.74
CA ARG A 159 18.44 -2.80 -37.94
C ARG A 159 19.94 -2.51 -38.00
N SER A 160 20.50 -2.38 -39.20
CA SER A 160 21.93 -2.14 -39.40
C SER A 160 22.37 -0.83 -38.75
N TRP A 161 21.55 0.22 -38.88
CA TRP A 161 21.78 1.51 -38.26
C TRP A 161 21.71 1.44 -36.72
N LEU A 162 20.70 0.77 -36.16
CA LEU A 162 20.47 0.71 -34.72
C LEU A 162 21.50 -0.16 -33.98
N LEU A 163 22.09 -1.13 -34.66
CA LEU A 163 23.22 -1.90 -34.12
C LEU A 163 24.46 -1.03 -33.88
N ILE A 164 24.62 0.05 -34.65
CA ILE A 164 25.71 1.03 -34.50
C ILE A 164 25.31 2.13 -33.52
N HIS A 165 24.08 2.63 -33.61
CA HIS A 165 23.58 3.76 -32.83
C HIS A 165 22.54 3.31 -31.78
N LYS A 166 22.94 2.46 -30.83
CA LYS A 166 22.03 1.83 -29.85
C LYS A 166 21.31 2.83 -28.94
N ASP A 167 21.83 4.04 -28.80
CA ASP A 167 21.30 5.12 -27.96
C ASP A 167 20.74 6.31 -28.77
N ALA A 168 20.44 6.09 -30.06
CA ALA A 168 19.98 7.14 -30.96
C ALA A 168 18.63 7.76 -30.56
N THR A 169 17.77 7.01 -29.89
CA THR A 169 16.44 7.44 -29.45
C THR A 169 16.28 7.17 -27.96
N VAL A 170 15.30 7.79 -27.31
CA VAL A 170 15.04 7.55 -25.88
C VAL A 170 14.65 6.10 -25.67
N LEU A 171 13.79 5.56 -26.54
CA LEU A 171 13.33 4.17 -26.44
C LEU A 171 14.43 3.15 -26.80
N SER A 172 15.28 3.43 -27.79
CA SER A 172 16.41 2.55 -28.11
C SER A 172 17.45 2.56 -27.00
N LYS A 173 17.76 3.75 -26.46
CA LYS A 173 18.61 3.87 -25.27
C LYS A 173 18.00 3.12 -24.09
N TRP A 174 16.70 3.24 -23.84
CA TRP A 174 16.06 2.52 -22.74
C TRP A 174 16.09 0.99 -22.93
N LEU A 175 15.79 0.49 -24.13
CA LEU A 175 15.61 -0.94 -24.38
C LEU A 175 16.93 -1.70 -24.65
N LEU A 176 17.88 -1.04 -25.32
CA LEU A 176 19.13 -1.62 -25.83
C LEU A 176 20.36 -1.28 -24.99
N TYR A 177 20.28 -0.29 -24.08
CA TYR A 177 21.37 -0.04 -23.15
C TYR A 177 21.53 -1.24 -22.22
N ASN A 178 22.73 -1.81 -22.23
CA ASN A 178 23.03 -3.07 -21.57
C ASN A 178 22.85 -2.94 -20.05
N ARG A 179 21.88 -3.67 -19.48
CA ARG A 179 21.91 -4.05 -18.06
C ARG A 179 22.90 -5.20 -17.80
N GLU A 180 23.54 -5.73 -18.83
CA GLU A 180 24.52 -6.81 -18.71
C GLU A 180 25.89 -6.22 -18.31
N SER A 181 26.43 -6.72 -17.18
CA SER A 181 27.73 -6.42 -16.54
C SER A 181 27.80 -5.34 -15.45
N HIS A 182 26.91 -5.40 -14.46
CA HIS A 182 27.36 -5.17 -13.08
C HIS A 182 27.25 -6.49 -12.28
N PRO A 183 28.35 -6.98 -11.67
CA PRO A 183 28.35 -8.21 -10.86
C PRO A 183 27.65 -8.03 -9.50
N TYR A 184 27.08 -6.86 -9.26
CA TYR A 184 26.10 -6.63 -8.20
C TYR A 184 24.72 -6.63 -8.83
N ASP A 185 24.27 -7.83 -9.16
CA ASP A 185 22.85 -8.11 -9.38
C ASP A 185 22.15 -7.99 -8.01
N LEU A 186 22.06 -6.75 -7.51
CA LEU A 186 20.87 -6.38 -6.77
C LEU A 186 19.78 -6.39 -7.85
N GLU A 187 19.20 -7.57 -8.10
CA GLU A 187 17.93 -7.70 -8.82
C GLU A 187 17.07 -6.54 -8.32
N THR A 188 16.67 -5.63 -9.21
CA THR A 188 15.78 -4.54 -8.82
C THR A 188 14.66 -5.18 -8.01
N PRO A 189 14.55 -4.86 -6.70
CA PRO A 189 13.72 -5.64 -5.81
C PRO A 189 12.32 -5.68 -6.38
N THR A 190 11.74 -6.87 -6.45
CA THR A 190 10.35 -7.01 -6.87
C THR A 190 9.47 -6.08 -6.05
N PHE A 191 8.29 -5.75 -6.57
CA PHE A 191 7.32 -4.95 -5.83
C PHE A 191 7.09 -5.47 -4.39
N TYR A 192 7.01 -6.79 -4.22
CA TYR A 192 6.89 -7.46 -2.92
C TYR A 192 8.12 -7.29 -2.03
N GLN A 193 9.33 -7.41 -2.57
CA GLN A 193 10.57 -7.16 -1.84
C GLN A 193 10.70 -5.69 -1.41
N SER A 194 10.28 -4.77 -2.28
CA SER A 194 10.27 -3.34 -1.97
C SER A 194 9.29 -3.02 -0.85
N LEU A 195 8.07 -3.57 -0.91
CA LEU A 195 7.08 -3.44 0.16
C LEU A 195 7.54 -4.08 1.47
N ALA A 196 8.12 -5.29 1.42
CA ALA A 196 8.68 -5.96 2.60
C ALA A 196 9.84 -5.15 3.20
N GLY A 197 10.60 -4.42 2.39
CA GLY A 197 11.69 -3.55 2.86
C GLY A 197 11.24 -2.27 3.56
N VAL A 198 10.04 -1.77 3.27
CA VAL A 198 9.48 -0.54 3.88
C VAL A 198 8.38 -0.81 4.91
N THR A 199 7.98 -2.06 5.07
CA THR A 199 6.99 -2.52 6.05
C THR A 199 7.62 -3.55 6.98
N HIS A 200 6.93 -3.88 8.07
CA HIS A 200 7.33 -4.96 8.96
C HIS A 200 6.78 -6.33 8.50
N LEU A 201 6.33 -6.42 7.24
CA LEU A 201 5.69 -7.61 6.65
C LEU A 201 6.70 -8.44 5.87
N GLU A 202 6.55 -9.77 5.92
CA GLU A 202 7.32 -10.66 5.05
C GLU A 202 6.70 -10.72 3.64
N GLU A 203 7.49 -11.07 2.61
CA GLU A 203 6.97 -11.25 1.25
C GLU A 203 5.78 -12.22 1.20
N ARG A 204 5.81 -13.26 2.03
CA ARG A 204 4.71 -14.22 2.15
C ARG A 204 3.43 -13.55 2.65
N ASP A 205 3.53 -12.70 3.65
CA ASP A 205 2.38 -11.96 4.21
C ASP A 205 1.78 -11.08 3.12
N ILE A 206 2.63 -10.36 2.37
CA ILE A 206 2.20 -9.46 1.29
C ILE A 206 1.50 -10.26 0.17
N VAL A 207 2.02 -11.42 -0.22
CA VAL A 207 1.37 -12.28 -1.23
C VAL A 207 0.00 -12.79 -0.76
N GLU A 208 -0.16 -13.12 0.52
CA GLU A 208 -1.45 -13.54 1.07
C GLU A 208 -2.44 -12.36 1.20
N LEU A 209 -1.95 -11.20 1.64
CA LEU A 209 -2.71 -9.94 1.67
C LEU A 209 -3.18 -9.51 0.28
N GLU A 210 -2.37 -9.71 -0.76
CA GLU A 210 -2.74 -9.41 -2.14
C GLU A 210 -4.01 -10.18 -2.53
N ARG A 211 -4.04 -11.49 -2.24
CA ARG A 211 -5.23 -12.32 -2.51
C ARG A 211 -6.45 -11.84 -1.72
N TRP A 212 -6.25 -11.36 -0.50
CA TRP A 212 -7.30 -10.84 0.35
C TRP A 212 -7.85 -9.51 -0.16
N PHE A 213 -6.96 -8.59 -0.53
CA PHE A 213 -7.29 -7.30 -1.14
C PHE A 213 -8.16 -7.47 -2.38
N TRP A 214 -7.78 -8.35 -3.30
CA TRP A 214 -8.56 -8.60 -4.51
C TRP A 214 -9.93 -9.22 -4.23
N ARG A 215 -10.07 -10.03 -3.17
CA ARG A 215 -11.39 -10.53 -2.73
C ARG A 215 -12.27 -9.41 -2.19
N LEU A 216 -11.69 -8.48 -1.41
CA LEU A 216 -12.41 -7.30 -0.92
C LEU A 216 -12.88 -6.41 -2.07
N ARG A 217 -11.97 -6.11 -3.01
CA ARG A 217 -12.28 -5.31 -4.19
C ARG A 217 -13.39 -5.94 -5.04
N ALA A 218 -13.34 -7.26 -5.24
CA ALA A 218 -14.35 -7.98 -6.00
C ALA A 218 -15.72 -8.07 -5.28
N ALA A 219 -15.74 -8.01 -3.95
CA ALA A 219 -16.98 -7.98 -3.17
C ALA A 219 -17.60 -6.58 -3.10
N SER A 220 -16.83 -5.53 -3.42
CA SER A 220 -17.30 -4.16 -3.42
C SER A 220 -18.17 -3.85 -4.63
N ALA A 221 -19.27 -3.12 -4.40
CA ALA A 221 -20.18 -2.70 -5.47
C ALA A 221 -19.56 -1.62 -6.38
N SER A 222 -18.61 -0.83 -5.87
CA SER A 222 -17.90 0.22 -6.62
C SER A 222 -16.76 -0.34 -7.47
N GLY A 223 -16.35 -1.59 -7.25
CA GLY A 223 -15.15 -2.16 -7.88
C GLY A 223 -13.84 -1.69 -7.25
N GLU A 224 -13.91 -0.88 -6.19
CA GLU A 224 -12.77 -0.42 -5.38
C GLU A 224 -13.02 -0.69 -3.90
N VAL A 225 -11.96 -0.70 -3.09
CA VAL A 225 -12.10 -0.84 -1.63
C VAL A 225 -12.43 0.52 -1.02
N ASP A 226 -13.71 0.86 -0.98
CA ASP A 226 -14.22 2.12 -0.45
C ASP A 226 -14.59 2.04 1.03
N ALA A 227 -14.90 3.21 1.62
CA ALA A 227 -15.31 3.32 3.01
C ALA A 227 -16.56 2.48 3.33
N ALA A 228 -17.47 2.26 2.37
CA ALA A 228 -18.65 1.44 2.58
C ALA A 228 -18.31 -0.05 2.68
N GLY A 229 -17.42 -0.55 1.82
CA GLY A 229 -16.89 -1.91 1.87
C GLY A 229 -16.14 -2.19 3.17
N VAL A 230 -15.25 -1.28 3.58
CA VAL A 230 -14.52 -1.38 4.85
C VAL A 230 -15.46 -1.30 6.05
N ARG A 231 -16.48 -0.42 6.01
CA ARG A 231 -17.51 -0.34 7.06
C ARG A 231 -18.33 -1.63 7.16
N GLY A 232 -18.67 -2.26 6.05
CA GLY A 232 -19.39 -3.55 6.04
C GLY A 232 -18.55 -4.68 6.66
N LEU A 233 -17.24 -4.66 6.42
CA LEU A 233 -16.31 -5.67 6.92
C LEU A 233 -15.97 -5.48 8.41
N LEU A 234 -15.67 -4.25 8.83
CA LEU A 234 -15.16 -3.93 10.18
C LEU A 234 -16.27 -3.48 11.14
N GLY A 235 -17.40 -3.03 10.62
CA GLY A 235 -18.50 -2.46 11.41
C GLY A 235 -19.11 -3.37 12.47
N PRO A 236 -19.22 -4.70 12.28
CA PRO A 236 -19.66 -5.58 13.35
C PRO A 236 -18.71 -5.58 14.54
N ALA A 237 -17.41 -5.41 14.33
CA ALA A 237 -16.39 -5.56 15.35
C ALA A 237 -15.95 -4.25 16.01
N MET A 238 -16.07 -3.12 15.32
CA MET A 238 -15.65 -1.80 15.78
C MET A 238 -16.83 -0.89 16.14
N PRO A 239 -16.69 0.02 17.13
CA PRO A 239 -17.65 1.09 17.34
C PRO A 239 -17.86 1.90 16.05
N PRO A 240 -19.11 2.23 15.67
CA PRO A 240 -19.38 2.96 14.43
C PRO A 240 -18.64 4.31 14.33
N ALA A 241 -18.40 4.98 15.46
CA ALA A 241 -17.67 6.24 15.53
C ALA A 241 -16.19 6.11 15.13
N ALA A 242 -15.59 4.93 15.28
CA ALA A 242 -14.17 4.69 14.98
C ALA A 242 -13.92 4.32 13.50
N LEU A 243 -14.96 3.89 12.77
CA LEU A 243 -14.82 3.41 11.39
C LEU A 243 -14.35 4.48 10.39
N PRO A 244 -14.86 5.73 10.43
CA PRO A 244 -14.39 6.78 9.52
C PRO A 244 -12.91 7.10 9.74
N GLY A 245 -12.52 7.29 11.00
CA GLY A 245 -11.13 7.57 11.37
C GLY A 245 -10.20 6.42 11.02
N LEU A 246 -10.65 5.16 11.19
CA LEU A 246 -9.85 4.00 10.80
C LEU A 246 -9.66 3.92 9.29
N PHE A 247 -10.71 4.14 8.49
CA PHE A 247 -10.59 4.19 7.04
C PHE A 247 -9.61 5.27 6.60
N LEU A 248 -9.76 6.49 7.14
CA LEU A 248 -8.85 7.61 6.87
C LEU A 248 -7.44 7.35 7.38
N ALA A 249 -7.22 6.50 8.38
CA ALA A 249 -5.86 6.13 8.80
C ALA A 249 -5.16 5.24 7.76
N PHE A 250 -5.91 4.43 7.02
CA PHE A 250 -5.39 3.61 5.93
C PHE A 250 -5.21 4.39 4.62
N ASP A 251 -6.21 5.16 4.19
CA ASP A 251 -6.25 5.97 2.95
C ASP A 251 -5.27 7.15 3.03
N ASP A 252 -3.98 6.91 2.74
CA ASP A 252 -2.89 7.86 2.93
C ASP A 252 -2.95 9.02 1.92
N ASN A 253 -3.39 8.75 0.69
CA ASN A 253 -3.48 9.73 -0.37
C ASN A 253 -4.80 10.55 -0.36
N ARG A 254 -5.80 10.15 0.45
CA ARG A 254 -7.13 10.77 0.59
C ARG A 254 -7.96 10.75 -0.69
N ASP A 255 -7.82 9.69 -1.48
CA ASP A 255 -8.60 9.52 -2.70
C ASP A 255 -9.96 8.83 -2.46
N ALA A 256 -10.30 8.55 -1.20
CA ALA A 256 -11.51 7.87 -0.73
C ALA A 256 -11.60 6.39 -1.12
N HIS A 257 -10.51 5.82 -1.61
CA HIS A 257 -10.32 4.41 -1.86
C HIS A 257 -9.10 3.93 -1.07
N LEU A 258 -8.97 2.63 -0.92
CA LEU A 258 -7.85 2.02 -0.23
C LEU A 258 -7.09 1.18 -1.24
N ASP A 259 -5.86 1.59 -1.56
CA ASP A 259 -5.01 0.84 -2.47
C ASP A 259 -4.26 -0.31 -1.76
N PHE A 260 -3.65 -1.20 -2.55
CA PHE A 260 -2.96 -2.36 -1.97
C PHE A 260 -1.73 -1.98 -1.12
N LYS A 261 -1.02 -0.91 -1.50
CA LYS A 261 0.16 -0.42 -0.77
C LYS A 261 -0.27 0.20 0.56
N GLU A 262 -1.34 0.99 0.57
CA GLU A 262 -1.96 1.58 1.75
C GLU A 262 -2.44 0.51 2.73
N LEU A 263 -3.08 -0.56 2.23
CA LEU A 263 -3.44 -1.70 3.07
C LEU A 263 -2.22 -2.30 3.77
N CYS A 264 -1.15 -2.58 3.01
CA CYS A 264 0.06 -3.19 3.54
C CYS A 264 0.75 -2.29 4.57
N CYS A 265 0.93 -1.01 4.25
CA CYS A 265 1.54 -0.03 5.15
C CYS A 265 0.70 0.17 6.43
N GLY A 266 -0.61 0.28 6.31
CA GLY A 266 -1.51 0.43 7.44
C GLY A 266 -1.52 -0.79 8.35
N LEU A 267 -1.60 -2.01 7.79
CA LEU A 267 -1.56 -3.26 8.57
C LEU A 267 -0.20 -3.46 9.24
N SER A 268 0.88 -3.11 8.55
CA SER A 268 2.22 -3.07 9.12
C SER A 268 2.26 -2.18 10.35
N ALA A 269 1.81 -0.93 10.24
CA ALA A 269 1.83 0.03 11.34
C ALA A 269 0.87 -0.36 12.49
N ALA A 270 -0.29 -0.94 12.18
CA ALA A 270 -1.32 -1.29 13.18
C ALA A 270 -1.00 -2.56 13.98
N ALA A 271 -0.42 -3.57 13.33
CA ALA A 271 -0.31 -4.92 13.90
C ALA A 271 1.10 -5.51 13.96
N ARG A 272 1.99 -5.15 13.01
CA ARG A 272 3.31 -5.81 12.87
C ARG A 272 4.46 -4.96 13.40
N GLY A 273 4.33 -3.64 13.33
CA GLY A 273 5.32 -2.68 13.77
C GLY A 273 5.48 -2.61 15.29
N PRO A 274 6.55 -1.95 15.77
CA PRO A 274 6.81 -1.74 17.18
C PRO A 274 5.68 -0.95 17.84
N ARG A 275 5.58 -1.05 19.18
CA ARG A 275 4.53 -0.37 19.96
C ARG A 275 4.39 1.12 19.63
N THR A 276 5.50 1.82 19.41
CA THR A 276 5.50 3.24 19.03
C THR A 276 4.81 3.50 17.69
N GLU A 277 5.02 2.65 16.68
CA GLU A 277 4.32 2.78 15.39
C GLU A 277 2.84 2.47 15.52
N ARG A 278 2.48 1.45 16.30
CA ARG A 278 1.08 1.12 16.60
C ARG A 278 0.35 2.27 17.29
N LEU A 279 1.02 2.95 18.22
CA LEU A 279 0.48 4.14 18.87
C LEU A 279 0.36 5.33 17.91
N LYS A 280 1.34 5.53 17.01
CA LYS A 280 1.24 6.56 15.95
C LYS A 280 0.10 6.27 14.97
N PHE A 281 -0.11 5.01 14.61
CA PHE A 281 -1.26 4.59 13.80
C PHE A 281 -2.56 4.86 14.55
N CYS A 282 -2.63 4.51 15.83
CA CYS A 282 -3.78 4.79 16.69
C CYS A 282 -4.09 6.30 16.75
N PHE A 283 -3.08 7.16 16.89
CA PHE A 283 -3.24 8.61 16.80
C PHE A 283 -3.84 9.04 15.46
N LYS A 284 -3.35 8.48 14.34
CA LYS A 284 -3.87 8.74 12.98
C LYS A 284 -5.35 8.36 12.81
N VAL A 285 -5.86 7.42 13.62
CA VAL A 285 -7.29 7.07 13.62
C VAL A 285 -8.15 8.18 14.23
N PHE A 286 -7.61 8.95 15.18
CA PHE A 286 -8.34 10.02 15.87
C PHE A 286 -8.11 11.40 15.25
N ASP A 287 -6.95 11.60 14.62
CA ASP A 287 -6.56 12.80 13.86
C ASP A 287 -7.19 12.75 12.46
N VAL A 288 -8.43 13.21 12.35
CA VAL A 288 -9.27 13.06 11.15
C VAL A 288 -8.78 14.02 10.05
N ASP A 289 -8.41 15.24 10.43
CA ASP A 289 -7.95 16.26 9.50
C ASP A 289 -6.45 16.21 9.18
N ARG A 290 -5.67 15.40 9.91
CA ARG A 290 -4.22 15.15 9.73
C ARG A 290 -3.38 16.41 9.90
N ASP A 291 -3.81 17.31 10.76
CA ASP A 291 -2.98 18.45 11.14
C ASP A 291 -1.89 18.07 12.17
N GLY A 292 -1.91 16.83 12.68
CA GLY A 292 -0.95 16.27 13.63
C GLY A 292 -1.28 16.58 15.08
N VAL A 293 -2.45 17.14 15.37
CA VAL A 293 -2.86 17.61 16.70
C VAL A 293 -4.37 17.33 16.93
N LEU A 294 -4.76 16.71 18.05
CA LEU A 294 -6.18 16.42 18.28
C LEU A 294 -6.89 17.64 18.86
N ASN A 295 -7.82 18.22 18.10
CA ASN A 295 -8.69 19.29 18.58
C ASN A 295 -9.70 18.78 19.64
N ASN A 296 -10.50 19.67 20.24
CA ASN A 296 -11.41 19.27 21.32
C ASN A 296 -12.46 18.24 20.88
N ALA A 297 -12.93 18.34 19.63
CA ALA A 297 -13.93 17.43 19.08
C ALA A 297 -13.34 16.05 18.81
N GLU A 298 -12.15 15.99 18.20
CA GLU A 298 -11.41 14.75 17.96
C GLU A 298 -11.00 14.08 19.27
N LEU A 299 -10.59 14.87 20.26
CA LEU A 299 -10.24 14.37 21.59
C LEU A 299 -11.45 13.79 22.32
N ALA A 300 -12.62 14.44 22.23
CA ALA A 300 -13.85 13.92 22.80
C ALA A 300 -14.27 12.60 22.12
N ALA A 301 -14.21 12.55 20.78
CA ALA A 301 -14.49 11.34 20.01
C ALA A 301 -13.52 10.20 20.35
N MET A 302 -12.22 10.50 20.50
CA MET A 302 -11.21 9.54 20.95
C MET A 302 -11.59 8.92 22.29
N VAL A 303 -11.89 9.76 23.29
CA VAL A 303 -12.24 9.26 24.64
C VAL A 303 -13.51 8.42 24.59
N GLU A 304 -14.54 8.83 23.85
CA GLU A 304 -15.77 8.07 23.68
C GLU A 304 -15.51 6.67 23.09
N ILE A 305 -14.72 6.59 22.01
CA ILE A 305 -14.33 5.33 21.37
C ILE A 305 -13.53 4.44 22.34
N LEU A 306 -12.54 5.01 23.01
CA LEU A 306 -11.67 4.26 23.92
C LEU A 306 -12.44 3.73 25.14
N CYS A 307 -13.30 4.55 25.75
CA CYS A 307 -14.17 4.11 26.85
C CYS A 307 -15.14 3.02 26.40
N CYS A 308 -15.75 3.15 25.22
CA CYS A 308 -16.62 2.12 24.66
C CYS A 308 -15.90 0.77 24.55
N VAL A 309 -14.72 0.74 23.93
CA VAL A 309 -13.95 -0.51 23.74
C VAL A 309 -13.39 -1.04 25.07
N ALA A 310 -12.95 -0.17 25.97
CA ALA A 310 -12.44 -0.57 27.28
C ALA A 310 -13.53 -1.20 28.16
N ASN A 311 -14.73 -0.60 28.18
CA ASN A 311 -15.88 -1.14 28.91
C ASN A 311 -16.33 -2.49 28.33
N GLU A 312 -16.36 -2.63 27.00
CA GLU A 312 -16.65 -3.90 26.33
C GLU A 312 -15.63 -4.98 26.73
N ALA A 313 -14.34 -4.66 26.72
CA ALA A 313 -13.28 -5.58 27.10
C ALA A 313 -13.35 -6.00 28.58
N ARG A 314 -13.78 -5.11 29.48
CA ARG A 314 -13.98 -5.43 30.92
C ARG A 314 -15.19 -6.35 31.13
N GLY A 315 -16.29 -6.12 30.38
CA GLY A 315 -17.44 -7.01 30.37
C GLY A 315 -17.07 -8.46 30.00
N CYS A 316 -16.12 -8.65 29.09
CA CYS A 316 -15.58 -9.97 28.72
C CYS A 316 -14.83 -10.67 29.87
N GLN A 317 -14.17 -9.91 30.76
CA GLN A 317 -13.34 -10.47 31.85
C GLN A 317 -14.17 -10.85 33.08
N GLY A 318 -15.28 -10.14 33.35
CA GLY A 318 -16.17 -10.39 34.49
C GLY A 318 -16.81 -11.79 34.51
N SER A 319 -16.84 -12.50 33.38
CA SER A 319 -17.36 -13.87 33.29
C SER A 319 -16.40 -14.96 33.80
N ARG A 320 -15.22 -14.62 34.35
CA ARG A 320 -14.16 -15.61 34.71
C ARG A 320 -13.80 -15.76 36.19
N CYS A 321 -14.34 -14.99 37.14
CA CYS A 321 -13.91 -15.10 38.54
C CYS A 321 -14.91 -15.85 39.44
N SER A 322 -14.57 -17.09 39.83
CA SER A 322 -15.16 -17.76 41.00
C SER A 322 -14.35 -17.54 42.28
N THR A 323 -13.33 -16.67 42.24
CA THR A 323 -12.57 -16.23 43.41
C THR A 323 -12.87 -14.75 43.66
N PRO A 324 -13.40 -14.38 44.85
CA PRO A 324 -13.53 -12.98 45.21
C PRO A 324 -12.12 -12.47 45.56
N CYS A 325 -11.47 -11.83 44.60
CA CYS A 325 -10.36 -10.95 44.91
C CYS A 325 -10.99 -9.60 45.26
N ASP A 326 -10.81 -9.17 46.51
CA ASP A 326 -10.97 -7.78 46.92
C ASP A 326 -10.02 -6.91 46.06
N ASP A 327 -10.52 -6.41 44.94
CA ASP A 327 -9.94 -5.28 44.26
C ASP A 327 -11.06 -4.26 44.05
N HIS A 328 -11.10 -3.31 44.99
CA HIS A 328 -11.85 -2.08 44.86
C HIS A 328 -11.29 -1.27 43.69
N LEU A 329 -11.83 -1.48 42.48
CA LEU A 329 -11.76 -0.50 41.39
C LEU A 329 -13.17 -0.31 40.81
N GLU A 330 -13.76 0.80 41.24
CA GLU A 330 -15.10 1.30 40.94
C GLU A 330 -15.30 1.60 39.45
N GLY A 331 -16.52 1.41 38.96
CA GLY A 331 -17.10 2.13 37.83
C GLY A 331 -16.78 1.64 36.42
N SER A 332 -17.81 1.63 35.56
CA SER A 332 -17.64 1.75 34.10
C SER A 332 -16.86 3.03 33.80
N PHE A 333 -16.00 3.05 32.79
CA PHE A 333 -15.39 4.29 32.34
C PHE A 333 -16.46 5.22 31.79
N ASP A 334 -16.61 6.39 32.41
CA ASP A 334 -17.45 7.46 31.90
C ASP A 334 -16.63 8.36 30.96
N PRO A 335 -17.09 8.60 29.72
CA PRO A 335 -16.36 9.44 28.76
C PRO A 335 -16.18 10.89 29.23
N HIS A 336 -17.14 11.46 29.97
CA HIS A 336 -17.06 12.84 30.43
C HIS A 336 -16.00 13.00 31.53
N ASP A 337 -16.00 12.11 32.52
CA ASP A 337 -15.01 12.11 33.61
C ASP A 337 -13.60 11.84 33.06
N THR A 338 -13.48 10.90 32.13
CA THR A 338 -12.19 10.56 31.49
C THR A 338 -11.66 11.72 30.66
N LEU A 339 -12.51 12.40 29.90
CA LEU A 339 -12.13 13.57 29.11
C LEU A 339 -11.70 14.72 30.02
N GLN A 340 -12.39 14.91 31.14
CA GLN A 340 -12.05 15.96 32.10
C GLN A 340 -10.70 15.68 32.76
N HIS A 341 -10.47 14.44 33.23
CA HIS A 341 -9.18 14.03 33.79
C HIS A 341 -8.03 14.25 32.79
N LEU A 342 -8.24 13.90 31.52
CA LEU A 342 -7.24 14.11 30.47
C LEU A 342 -6.99 15.61 30.20
N LYS A 343 -8.04 16.44 30.18
CA LYS A 343 -7.91 17.90 30.04
C LYS A 343 -7.18 18.54 31.22
N ASP A 344 -7.33 17.98 32.42
CA ASP A 344 -6.68 18.42 33.65
C ASP A 344 -5.20 17.99 33.67
N GLU A 345 -4.88 16.75 33.28
CA GLU A 345 -3.49 16.30 33.11
C GLU A 345 -2.73 17.18 32.11
N LEU A 346 -3.36 17.52 30.98
CA LEU A 346 -2.79 18.44 29.98
C LEU A 346 -2.71 19.89 30.46
N ALA A 347 -3.47 20.26 31.51
CA ALA A 347 -3.41 21.60 32.12
C ALA A 347 -2.16 21.78 33.00
N THR A 348 -1.67 20.69 33.60
CA THR A 348 -0.63 20.77 34.61
C THR A 348 0.75 21.01 34.00
N PRO A 349 1.48 22.08 34.39
CA PRO A 349 2.82 22.33 33.86
C PRO A 349 3.78 21.22 34.30
N ARG A 350 4.51 20.64 33.34
CA ARG A 350 5.39 19.45 33.51
C ARG A 350 6.57 19.61 34.48
N GLN A 351 6.78 20.78 35.09
CA GLN A 351 7.99 21.13 35.84
C GLN A 351 8.12 20.51 37.25
N GLU A 352 7.08 19.85 37.80
CA GLU A 352 7.12 19.26 39.15
C GLU A 352 7.23 17.72 39.18
N ARG A 353 7.50 17.04 38.07
CA ARG A 353 7.74 15.59 38.07
C ARG A 353 9.23 15.30 38.21
N LYS A 354 9.69 15.00 39.42
CA LYS A 354 11.08 14.57 39.69
C LYS A 354 11.46 13.40 38.77
N PRO A 355 12.60 13.45 38.06
CA PRO A 355 13.06 12.32 37.26
C PRO A 355 13.47 11.16 38.19
N LEU A 356 12.89 9.98 37.96
CA LEU A 356 13.15 8.74 38.71
C LEU A 356 14.42 8.00 38.24
N PHE A 357 15.41 8.73 37.72
CA PHE A 357 16.71 8.15 37.35
C PHE A 357 17.85 9.06 37.84
N GLN A 358 18.32 8.79 39.05
CA GLN A 358 19.57 9.32 39.56
C GLN A 358 20.65 8.24 39.34
N LEU A 359 21.34 8.30 38.19
CA LEU A 359 22.61 7.60 38.00
C LEU A 359 23.71 8.36 38.76
N GLY A 360 24.54 7.61 39.48
CA GLY A 360 25.43 8.13 40.50
C GLY A 360 26.63 8.97 40.04
N ARG A 361 26.99 9.89 40.94
CA ARG A 361 28.31 10.50 41.27
C ARG A 361 29.06 11.40 40.26
N SER A 362 29.04 12.68 40.64
CA SER A 362 30.16 13.63 40.80
C SER A 362 30.87 14.17 39.56
N GLY A 363 30.76 15.49 39.37
CA GLY A 363 31.63 16.28 38.50
C GLY A 363 31.02 17.65 38.25
N ASP A 364 31.61 18.67 38.85
CA ASP A 364 31.20 20.08 38.81
C ASP A 364 30.92 20.60 37.40
N THR A 365 29.77 21.23 37.17
CA THR A 365 29.66 22.34 36.20
C THR A 365 28.48 23.25 36.56
N GLU A 366 28.84 24.41 37.10
CA GLU A 366 28.20 25.74 37.03
C GLU A 366 26.66 25.85 36.96
N MET A 367 26.12 26.37 38.07
CA MET A 367 24.83 27.05 38.16
C MET A 367 24.81 28.28 37.25
N ILE A 368 24.13 28.19 36.11
CA ILE A 368 23.68 29.39 35.38
C ILE A 368 22.38 29.85 36.01
N ILE A 369 22.50 30.84 36.90
CA ILE A 369 21.40 31.68 37.38
C ILE A 369 20.96 32.53 36.18
N LEU A 370 19.84 32.17 35.54
CA LEU A 370 19.10 33.14 34.74
C LEU A 370 18.21 33.93 35.70
N SER A 371 18.69 35.12 35.99
CA SER A 371 18.03 36.21 36.68
C SER A 371 16.57 36.36 36.28
N GLN A 372 15.72 36.43 37.30
CA GLN A 372 14.41 37.08 37.24
C GLN A 372 14.59 38.49 36.70
N ASP A 373 13.99 38.78 35.54
CA ASP A 373 13.47 40.11 35.27
C ASP A 373 11.95 40.00 35.32
N GLY A 374 11.40 40.65 36.35
CA GLY A 374 9.98 40.86 36.48
C GLY A 374 9.52 41.83 35.41
N ASN A 375 8.56 41.38 34.60
CA ASN A 375 7.51 42.28 34.15
C ASN A 375 6.17 41.54 34.26
N ALA A 376 5.49 41.81 35.36
CA ALA A 376 4.12 41.40 35.59
C ALA A 376 3.21 42.27 34.71
N ASP A 377 3.00 41.84 33.47
CA ASP A 377 1.88 42.34 32.66
C ASP A 377 0.65 41.49 32.97
N VAL A 378 -0.22 42.10 33.78
CA VAL A 378 -1.61 41.70 33.99
C VAL A 378 -2.33 41.72 32.64
N ARG A 379 -2.51 40.54 32.03
CA ARG A 379 -3.52 40.33 31.00
C ARG A 379 -4.72 39.64 31.63
N GLN A 380 -5.72 40.44 31.99
CA GLN A 380 -7.07 39.95 32.30
C GLN A 380 -7.73 39.36 31.05
N ALA A 381 -8.31 38.17 31.25
CA ALA A 381 -9.49 37.60 30.61
C ALA A 381 -9.61 37.64 29.07
N GLY A 382 -9.61 36.44 28.48
CA GLY A 382 -10.33 36.19 27.22
C GLY A 382 -9.51 35.60 26.08
N ASP A 383 -8.77 34.53 26.31
CA ASP A 383 -8.51 33.56 25.24
C ASP A 383 -8.42 32.18 25.89
N VAL A 384 -9.49 31.39 25.75
CA VAL A 384 -9.41 29.97 26.07
C VAL A 384 -8.50 29.40 25.00
N VAL A 385 -7.20 29.30 25.27
CA VAL A 385 -6.29 28.56 24.39
C VAL A 385 -6.91 27.17 24.27
N GLU A 386 -7.49 26.90 23.10
CA GLU A 386 -8.13 25.64 22.80
C GLU A 386 -7.06 24.58 23.04
N LYS A 387 -7.26 23.75 24.08
CA LYS A 387 -6.27 22.73 24.44
C LYS A 387 -6.31 21.66 23.37
N VAL A 388 -5.26 21.63 22.56
CA VAL A 388 -5.05 20.64 21.50
C VAL A 388 -4.01 19.63 21.98
N LEU A 389 -4.20 18.34 21.68
CA LEU A 389 -3.26 17.29 22.06
C LEU A 389 -2.35 16.93 20.88
N ALA A 390 -1.09 17.36 20.92
CA ALA A 390 -0.12 17.00 19.89
C ALA A 390 0.25 15.51 19.95
N ARG A 391 0.72 14.96 18.83
CA ARG A 391 1.14 13.56 18.73
C ARG A 391 2.17 13.14 19.79
N GLU A 392 3.13 14.00 20.11
CA GLU A 392 4.17 13.68 21.11
C GLU A 392 3.58 13.57 22.52
N ASP A 393 2.64 14.45 22.86
CA ASP A 393 1.95 14.44 24.14
C ASP A 393 1.03 13.23 24.26
N PHE A 394 0.36 12.83 23.17
CA PHE A 394 -0.41 11.60 23.11
C PHE A 394 0.48 10.37 23.41
N LEU A 395 1.69 10.32 22.84
CA LEU A 395 2.62 9.21 23.09
C LEU A 395 3.06 9.16 24.56
N ILE A 396 3.34 10.30 25.19
CA ILE A 396 3.67 10.37 26.61
C ILE A 396 2.49 9.89 27.45
N TRP A 397 1.30 10.46 27.21
CA TRP A 397 0.05 10.08 27.90
C TRP A 397 -0.22 8.58 27.79
N SER A 398 0.02 7.97 26.62
CA SER A 398 -0.19 6.53 26.40
C SER A 398 0.67 5.63 27.29
N THR A 399 1.77 6.15 27.83
CA THR A 399 2.69 5.42 28.72
C THR A 399 2.45 5.69 30.20
N GLU A 400 1.99 6.89 30.56
CA GLU A 400 1.87 7.32 31.96
C GLU A 400 0.48 7.05 32.56
N GLY A 401 -0.60 7.18 31.78
CA GLY A 401 -1.97 7.08 32.29
C GLY A 401 -2.99 6.49 31.31
N GLY A 402 -2.77 6.64 29.99
CA GLY A 402 -3.70 6.20 28.95
C GLY A 402 -3.67 4.71 28.64
N ALA A 403 -2.74 3.94 29.21
CA ALA A 403 -2.52 2.54 28.86
C ALA A 403 -3.76 1.66 29.09
N VAL A 404 -4.56 1.93 30.15
CA VAL A 404 -5.74 1.14 30.50
C VAL A 404 -6.85 1.27 29.44
N LEU A 405 -6.96 2.45 28.81
CA LEU A 405 -7.94 2.74 27.77
C LEU A 405 -7.43 2.35 26.38
N LEU A 406 -6.15 2.58 26.10
CA LEU A 406 -5.55 2.30 24.80
C LEU A 406 -5.26 0.83 24.57
N ALA A 407 -4.87 0.06 25.59
CA ALA A 407 -4.52 -1.35 25.40
C ALA A 407 -5.67 -2.20 24.81
N PRO A 408 -6.92 -2.10 25.31
CA PRO A 408 -8.07 -2.79 24.69
C PRO A 408 -8.31 -2.41 23.23
N PHE A 409 -8.09 -1.13 22.89
CA PHE A 409 -8.27 -0.62 21.53
C PHE A 409 -7.16 -1.13 20.59
N LEU A 410 -5.90 -1.07 21.02
CA LEU A 410 -4.77 -1.59 20.26
C LEU A 410 -4.87 -3.11 20.05
N GLU A 411 -5.41 -3.83 21.02
CA GLU A 411 -5.68 -5.26 20.92
C GLU A 411 -6.83 -5.54 19.93
N LEU A 412 -7.88 -4.72 19.93
CA LEU A 412 -8.95 -4.80 18.94
C LEU A 412 -8.42 -4.57 17.51
N LEU A 413 -7.62 -3.52 17.30
CA LEU A 413 -6.97 -3.27 16.00
C LEU A 413 -6.08 -4.44 15.58
N PHE A 414 -5.34 -5.02 16.52
CA PHE A 414 -4.52 -6.20 16.27
C PHE A 414 -5.35 -7.41 15.83
N GLN A 415 -6.47 -7.68 16.51
CA GLN A 415 -7.35 -8.78 16.14
C GLN A 415 -8.05 -8.53 14.79
N LEU A 416 -8.49 -7.31 14.52
CA LEU A 416 -9.09 -6.91 13.23
C LEU A 416 -8.14 -7.13 12.05
N ALA A 417 -6.87 -6.77 12.22
CA ALA A 417 -5.85 -6.99 11.21
C ALA A 417 -5.80 -8.47 10.77
N HIS A 418 -5.92 -9.39 11.72
CA HIS A 418 -5.80 -10.83 11.44
C HIS A 418 -7.12 -11.49 11.04
N VAL A 419 -8.21 -11.17 11.73
CA VAL A 419 -9.51 -11.82 11.55
C VAL A 419 -10.26 -11.24 10.36
N SER A 420 -10.29 -9.91 10.24
CA SER A 420 -11.11 -9.21 9.24
C SER A 420 -10.31 -8.78 8.02
N LEU A 421 -9.04 -8.41 8.17
CA LEU A 421 -8.21 -7.87 7.08
C LEU A 421 -7.21 -8.90 6.50
N GLY A 422 -7.21 -10.13 7.04
CA GLY A 422 -6.52 -11.26 6.44
C GLY A 422 -5.01 -11.34 6.69
N LEU A 423 -4.48 -10.57 7.65
CA LEU A 423 -3.08 -10.70 8.06
C LEU A 423 -2.83 -12.05 8.74
N ARG A 424 -1.79 -12.75 8.31
CA ARG A 424 -1.46 -14.06 8.86
C ARG A 424 -0.81 -13.92 10.24
N PRO A 425 -1.23 -14.72 11.24
CA PRO A 425 -0.53 -14.77 12.53
C PRO A 425 0.91 -15.25 12.37
N ALA A 426 1.82 -14.70 13.17
CA ALA A 426 3.25 -15.02 13.12
C ALA A 426 3.54 -16.48 13.50
N CYS A 427 2.74 -17.02 14.43
CA CYS A 427 2.89 -18.37 14.94
C CYS A 427 1.55 -18.94 15.42
N ARG A 428 1.54 -20.26 15.65
CA ARG A 428 0.33 -21.02 16.02
C ARG A 428 -0.25 -20.60 17.38
N HIS A 429 0.61 -20.25 18.33
CA HIS A 429 0.20 -19.75 19.64
C HIS A 429 -0.51 -18.40 19.53
N GLN A 430 0.03 -17.50 18.71
CA GLN A 430 -0.59 -16.20 18.45
C GLN A 430 -1.93 -16.36 17.72
N GLU A 431 -2.01 -17.27 16.75
CA GLU A 431 -3.28 -17.61 16.09
C GLU A 431 -4.34 -18.05 17.12
N ARG A 432 -3.95 -18.88 18.10
CA ARG A 432 -4.81 -19.30 19.20
C ARG A 432 -5.37 -18.10 19.97
N ASP A 433 -4.49 -17.20 20.38
CA ASP A 433 -4.84 -16.08 21.25
C ASP A 433 -5.76 -15.10 20.53
N ILE A 434 -5.48 -14.82 19.25
CA ILE A 434 -6.33 -13.98 18.40
C ILE A 434 -7.73 -14.58 18.27
N VAL A 435 -7.83 -15.83 17.84
CA VAL A 435 -9.12 -16.47 17.56
C VAL A 435 -9.93 -16.66 18.85
N LEU A 436 -9.31 -17.14 19.93
CA LEU A 436 -10.01 -17.30 21.21
C LEU A 436 -10.38 -15.96 21.84
N GLY A 437 -9.54 -14.93 21.69
CA GLY A 437 -9.86 -13.56 22.10
C GLY A 437 -11.10 -13.04 21.36
N TRP A 438 -11.13 -13.22 20.05
CA TRP A 438 -12.26 -12.81 19.21
C TRP A 438 -13.56 -13.54 19.57
N VAL A 439 -13.50 -14.88 19.73
CA VAL A 439 -14.67 -15.69 20.12
C VAL A 439 -15.22 -15.23 21.47
N ARG A 440 -14.36 -14.92 22.45
CA ARG A 440 -14.81 -14.42 23.77
C ARG A 440 -15.55 -13.09 23.64
N ARG A 441 -15.00 -12.16 22.86
CA ARG A 441 -15.62 -10.85 22.59
C ARG A 441 -17.01 -11.00 21.96
N GLU A 442 -17.11 -11.81 20.90
CA GLU A 442 -18.39 -12.04 20.23
C GLU A 442 -19.39 -12.78 21.13
N THR A 443 -18.92 -13.71 21.97
CA THR A 443 -19.78 -14.41 22.94
C THR A 443 -20.35 -13.45 23.99
N SER A 444 -19.55 -12.48 24.48
CA SER A 444 -20.02 -11.51 25.48
C SER A 444 -21.02 -10.49 24.94
N ARG A 445 -20.99 -10.20 23.64
CA ARG A 445 -21.96 -9.30 22.99
C ARG A 445 -23.36 -9.92 22.93
N GLY A 446 -23.45 -11.24 23.04
CA GLY A 446 -24.71 -11.97 22.95
C GLY A 446 -25.24 -12.08 21.52
N LEU A 447 -26.39 -12.72 21.38
CA LEU A 447 -27.01 -12.99 20.08
C LEU A 447 -27.97 -11.86 19.70
N ALA A 448 -27.84 -11.35 18.48
CA ALA A 448 -28.77 -10.37 17.91
C ALA A 448 -29.62 -10.98 16.78
N VAL A 449 -30.87 -10.54 16.67
CA VAL A 449 -31.76 -10.96 15.57
C VAL A 449 -31.22 -10.44 14.24
N GLY A 450 -31.11 -11.33 13.24
CA GLY A 450 -30.57 -11.00 11.91
C GLY A 450 -29.07 -11.23 11.74
N GLN A 451 -28.37 -11.71 12.79
CA GLN A 451 -26.96 -12.04 12.71
C GLN A 451 -26.73 -13.37 11.95
N PHE A 452 -25.74 -13.36 11.07
CA PHE A 452 -25.30 -14.57 10.35
C PHE A 452 -24.22 -15.30 11.13
N TRP A 453 -24.39 -16.61 11.29
CA TRP A 453 -23.45 -17.48 11.99
C TRP A 453 -22.90 -18.53 11.05
N TYR A 454 -21.58 -18.67 11.06
CA TYR A 454 -20.90 -19.75 10.35
C TYR A 454 -20.68 -20.90 11.32
N LEU A 455 -21.22 -22.07 10.99
CA LEU A 455 -21.04 -23.28 11.79
C LEU A 455 -19.71 -23.93 11.43
N VAL A 456 -18.92 -24.26 12.45
CA VAL A 456 -17.65 -24.96 12.31
C VAL A 456 -17.81 -26.38 12.86
N SER A 457 -17.24 -27.36 12.16
CA SER A 457 -17.24 -28.75 12.64
C SER A 457 -16.54 -28.87 14.00
N ALA A 458 -17.18 -29.56 14.95
CA ALA A 458 -16.60 -29.82 16.26
C ALA A 458 -15.30 -30.64 16.17
N GLU A 459 -15.18 -31.52 15.17
CA GLU A 459 -13.97 -32.29 14.89
C GLU A 459 -12.85 -31.37 14.40
N TRP A 460 -13.16 -30.47 13.46
CA TRP A 460 -12.19 -29.48 12.96
C TRP A 460 -11.72 -28.55 14.08
N TRP A 461 -12.64 -28.03 14.90
CA TRP A 461 -12.32 -27.14 16.02
C TRP A 461 -11.39 -27.83 17.02
N SER A 462 -11.68 -29.10 17.33
CA SER A 462 -10.86 -29.91 18.23
C SER A 462 -9.45 -30.15 17.67
N ALA A 463 -9.34 -30.45 16.37
CA ALA A 463 -8.06 -30.60 15.68
C ALA A 463 -7.26 -29.28 15.64
N TRP A 464 -7.92 -28.14 15.37
CA TRP A 464 -7.30 -26.81 15.39
C TRP A 464 -6.80 -26.42 16.78
N LEU A 465 -7.57 -26.71 17.84
CA LEU A 465 -7.15 -26.49 19.22
C LEU A 465 -5.91 -27.31 19.60
N GLN A 466 -5.76 -28.52 19.07
CA GLN A 466 -4.56 -29.34 19.25
C GLN A 466 -3.37 -28.78 18.46
N TYR A 467 -3.59 -28.40 17.21
CA TYR A 467 -2.57 -27.79 16.35
C TYR A 467 -1.97 -26.52 16.97
N THR A 468 -2.81 -25.66 17.55
CA THR A 468 -2.41 -24.40 18.17
C THR A 468 -1.88 -24.52 19.59
N ALA A 469 -2.11 -25.66 20.26
CA ALA A 469 -1.54 -25.97 21.58
C ALA A 469 -0.21 -26.72 21.51
N ALA A 470 0.18 -27.19 20.33
CA ALA A 470 1.45 -27.89 20.13
C ALA A 470 2.63 -26.90 20.27
N PRO A 471 3.70 -27.30 21.00
CA PRO A 471 4.83 -26.43 21.33
C PRO A 471 5.60 -25.92 20.11
#